data_AF-A0A0Q7F513-F1
#
_entry.id   AF-A0A0Q7F513-F1
#
_cell.length_a   1.000
_cell.length_b   1.000
_cell.length_c   1.000
_cell.angle_alpha   90.00
_cell.angle_beta   90.00
_cell.angle_gamma   90.00
#
_symmetry.space_group_name_H-M   'P 1'
#
loop_
_entity.id
_entity.type
_entity.pdbx_description
1 polymer ?
#
loop_
_entity_poly.entity_id
_entity_poly.type
_entity_poly.pdbx_seq_one_letter_code
_entity_poly.pdbx_strand_id
1 'polypeptide(L)'
;MVAIRKVEIVVVQQDPLDVCLEIWLEWQRKRSLNLGFHRRSAGLSSEAAADSEQLYDSMDTATAEAVEAMLASLPRHLDWAIRKQCGVATVWRFAQLDFGAELLDARAQLQKKLKNNIATRSFFI
;
A
#
# COMPACT_ATOMS: atom_id res chain seq x y z
N MET A 1 -3.24 -24.60 40.03
CA MET A 1 -2.11 -24.56 39.08
C MET A 1 -2.61 -23.96 37.77
N VAL A 2 -2.28 -22.70 37.48
CA VAL A 2 -2.72 -22.01 36.25
C VAL A 2 -1.65 -22.22 35.19
N ALA A 3 -2.00 -22.92 34.11
CA ALA A 3 -1.12 -23.14 32.98
C ALA A 3 -0.95 -21.83 32.19
N ILE A 4 0.23 -21.23 32.29
CA ILE A 4 0.63 -20.08 31.47
C ILE A 4 0.84 -20.59 30.05
N ARG A 5 -0.13 -20.34 29.15
CA ARG A 5 0.03 -20.62 27.72
C ARG A 5 1.07 -19.66 27.16
N LYS A 6 2.19 -20.21 26.70
CA LYS A 6 3.24 -19.52 25.96
C LYS A 6 2.64 -19.11 24.61
N VAL A 7 2.32 -17.83 24.45
CA VAL A 7 1.90 -17.28 23.15
C VAL A 7 3.17 -17.10 22.34
N GLU A 8 3.42 -18.00 21.40
CA GLU A 8 4.44 -17.81 20.39
C GLU A 8 3.96 -16.71 19.45
N ILE A 9 4.49 -15.51 19.65
CA ILE A 9 4.32 -14.40 18.70
C ILE A 9 5.16 -14.79 17.49
N VAL A 10 4.53 -15.45 16.53
CA VAL A 10 5.11 -15.64 15.19
C VAL A 10 5.17 -14.25 14.58
N VAL A 11 6.33 -13.61 14.68
CA VAL A 11 6.63 -12.39 13.92
C VAL A 11 6.78 -12.84 12.48
N VAL A 12 5.65 -12.90 11.76
CA VAL A 12 5.66 -13.08 10.31
C VAL A 12 6.39 -11.85 9.77
N GLN A 13 7.60 -12.03 9.25
CA GLN A 13 8.22 -10.97 8.46
C GLN A 13 7.28 -10.71 7.28
N GLN A 14 6.53 -9.61 7.35
CA GLN A 14 5.73 -9.16 6.22
C GLN A 14 6.69 -8.85 5.07
N ASP A 15 6.35 -9.29 3.87
CA ASP A 15 7.11 -8.92 2.68
C ASP A 15 7.11 -7.38 2.60
N PRO A 16 8.27 -6.72 2.47
CA PRO A 16 8.31 -5.27 2.36
C PRO A 16 7.49 -4.71 1.19
N LEU A 17 7.28 -5.51 0.14
CA LEU A 17 6.34 -5.17 -0.93
C LEU A 17 4.90 -5.07 -0.41
N ASP A 18 4.49 -6.00 0.45
CA ASP A 18 3.14 -6.04 1.01
C ASP A 18 2.90 -4.87 1.94
N VAL A 19 3.90 -4.47 2.75
CA VAL A 19 3.83 -3.25 3.58
C VAL A 19 3.61 -2.00 2.72
N CYS A 20 4.37 -1.85 1.62
CA CYS A 20 4.20 -0.72 0.71
C CYS A 20 2.80 -0.70 0.06
N LEU A 21 2.28 -1.88 -0.30
CA LEU A 21 0.95 -2.02 -0.88
C LEU A 21 -0.16 -1.77 0.14
N GLU A 22 0.02 -2.14 1.41
CA GLU A 22 -0.89 -1.84 2.51
C GLU A 22 -1.01 -0.34 2.74
N ILE A 23 0.12 0.38 2.86
CA ILE A 23 0.16 1.84 2.99
C ILE A 23 -0.55 2.51 1.81
N TRP A 24 -0.26 2.06 0.59
CA TRP A 24 -0.92 2.56 -0.62
C TRP A 24 -2.43 2.29 -0.62
N LEU A 25 -2.87 1.12 -0.16
CA LEU A 25 -4.30 0.78 -0.06
C LEU A 25 -5.04 1.64 0.96
N GLU A 26 -4.44 1.86 2.13
CA GLU A 26 -5.01 2.76 3.14
C GLU A 26 -5.11 4.19 2.62
N TRP A 27 -4.08 4.65 1.92
CA TRP A 27 -4.10 5.94 1.25
C TRP A 27 -5.18 6.03 0.17
N GLN A 28 -5.37 4.98 -0.65
CA GLN A 28 -6.46 4.90 -1.63
C GLN A 28 -7.84 4.95 -0.98
N ARG A 29 -8.03 4.29 0.18
CA ARG A 29 -9.28 4.36 0.95
C ARG A 29 -9.53 5.77 1.50
N LYS A 30 -8.53 6.39 2.15
CA LYS A 30 -8.59 7.78 2.62
C LYS A 30 -8.95 8.73 1.47
N ARG A 31 -8.32 8.57 0.31
CA ARG A 31 -8.58 9.37 -0.90
C ARG A 31 -9.99 9.15 -1.46
N SER A 32 -10.45 7.90 -1.52
CA SER A 32 -11.80 7.55 -1.99
C SER A 32 -12.90 8.11 -1.09
N LEU A 33 -12.68 8.13 0.23
CA LEU A 33 -13.56 8.76 1.21
C LEU A 33 -13.57 10.29 1.04
N ASN A 34 -12.42 10.91 0.78
CA ASN A 34 -12.29 12.35 0.57
C ASN A 34 -12.96 12.85 -0.71
N LEU A 35 -13.13 12.00 -1.72
CA LEU A 35 -13.92 12.32 -2.93
C LEU A 35 -15.43 12.42 -2.65
N GLY A 36 -15.93 11.72 -1.61
CA GLY A 36 -17.34 11.79 -1.18
C GLY A 36 -17.64 12.87 -0.15
N PHE A 37 -16.63 13.33 0.62
CA PHE A 37 -16.78 14.22 1.78
C PHE A 37 -16.39 15.68 1.52
N HIS A 38 -16.53 16.18 0.28
CA HIS A 38 -16.30 17.61 0.00
C HIS A 38 -17.39 18.57 0.55
N ARG A 39 -18.18 18.12 1.54
CA ARG A 39 -19.07 18.99 2.31
C ARG A 39 -18.96 18.66 3.80
N ARG A 40 -18.33 19.59 4.52
CA ARG A 40 -18.50 19.88 5.96
C ARG A 40 -17.84 18.89 6.92
N SER A 41 -16.64 19.21 7.38
CA SER A 41 -16.32 19.39 8.81
C SER A 41 -14.84 19.76 8.98
N ALA A 42 -14.52 21.05 8.77
CA ALA A 42 -13.38 21.66 9.43
C ALA A 42 -13.76 21.80 10.91
N GLY A 43 -13.46 20.80 11.72
CA GLY A 43 -13.90 20.74 13.09
C GLY A 43 -12.88 20.05 13.98
N LEU A 44 -12.02 20.87 14.59
CA LEU A 44 -11.27 20.59 15.81
C LEU A 44 -10.20 19.48 15.69
N SER A 45 -9.03 19.83 15.11
CA SER A 45 -7.80 19.08 15.39
C SER A 45 -7.00 19.85 16.44
N SER A 46 -6.63 19.17 17.53
CA SER A 46 -5.97 19.71 18.72
C SER A 46 -4.48 19.96 18.45
N GLU A 47 -4.02 21.19 18.70
CA GLU A 47 -2.70 21.71 18.27
C GLU A 47 -1.47 21.10 18.98
N ALA A 48 -1.64 20.23 19.98
CA ALA A 48 -0.54 19.80 20.86
C ALA A 48 0.06 18.40 20.58
N ALA A 49 -0.60 17.57 19.76
CA ALA A 49 -0.09 16.25 19.33
C ALA A 49 0.19 16.18 17.82
N ALA A 50 -0.01 17.30 17.12
CA ALA A 50 -0.05 17.37 15.66
C ALA A 50 1.30 17.06 14.99
N ASP A 51 2.44 17.44 15.59
CA ASP A 51 3.72 17.38 14.88
C ASP A 51 4.15 15.96 14.49
N SER A 52 4.08 14.99 15.41
CA SER A 52 4.53 13.62 15.12
C SER A 52 3.56 12.87 14.21
N GLU A 53 2.25 12.99 14.46
CA GLU A 53 1.21 12.33 13.66
C GLU A 53 1.18 12.88 12.23
N GLN A 54 1.36 14.19 12.07
CA GLN A 54 1.47 14.85 10.76
C GLN A 54 2.76 14.46 10.01
N LEU A 55 3.87 14.22 10.74
CA LEU A 55 5.10 13.73 10.13
C LEU A 55 4.93 12.31 9.58
N TYR A 56 4.36 11.38 10.36
CA TYR A 56 4.11 10.01 9.91
C TYR A 56 3.13 9.96 8.73
N ASP A 57 2.04 10.72 8.78
CA ASP A 57 1.07 10.79 7.68
C ASP A 57 1.70 11.38 6.40
N SER A 58 2.67 12.30 6.53
CA SER A 58 3.43 12.83 5.38
C SER A 58 4.36 11.78 4.75
N MET A 59 5.00 10.94 5.57
CA MET A 59 5.87 9.86 5.09
C MET A 59 5.08 8.75 4.40
N ASP A 60 3.94 8.37 4.99
CA ASP A 60 3.02 7.38 4.42
C ASP A 60 2.43 7.89 3.10
N THR A 61 2.09 9.18 3.04
CA THR A 61 1.61 9.82 1.80
C THR A 61 2.68 9.80 0.71
N ALA A 62 3.93 10.18 1.02
CA ALA A 62 5.03 10.12 0.05
C ALA A 62 5.31 8.69 -0.43
N THR A 63 5.21 7.71 0.47
CA THR A 63 5.35 6.29 0.14
C THR A 63 4.23 5.82 -0.78
N ALA A 64 2.98 6.17 -0.48
CA ALA A 64 1.82 5.83 -1.30
C ALA A 64 1.86 6.48 -2.69
N GLU A 65 2.25 7.76 -2.78
CA GLU A 65 2.44 8.46 -4.06
C GLU A 65 3.55 7.83 -4.90
N ALA A 66 4.67 7.44 -4.27
CA ALA A 66 5.74 6.70 -4.92
C ALA A 66 5.24 5.36 -5.48
N VAL A 67 4.44 4.61 -4.70
CA VAL A 67 3.84 3.33 -5.15
C VAL A 67 2.89 3.56 -6.33
N GLU A 68 1.99 4.55 -6.27
CA GLU A 68 1.08 4.88 -7.38
C GLU A 68 1.85 5.28 -8.65
N ALA A 69 2.90 6.09 -8.52
CA ALA A 69 3.75 6.48 -9.64
C ALA A 69 4.48 5.27 -10.26
N MET A 70 4.94 4.33 -9.43
CA MET A 70 5.58 3.10 -9.91
C MET A 70 4.58 2.17 -10.58
N LEU A 71 3.38 2.02 -10.05
CA LEU A 71 2.28 1.28 -10.68
C LEU A 71 1.90 1.87 -12.04
N ALA A 72 1.76 3.20 -12.14
CA ALA A 72 1.48 3.89 -13.39
C ALA A 72 2.60 3.73 -14.44
N SER A 73 3.84 3.47 -13.99
CA SER A 73 4.98 3.21 -14.87
C SER A 73 5.07 1.78 -15.40
N LEU A 74 4.26 0.85 -14.87
CA LEU A 74 4.21 -0.53 -15.33
C LEU A 74 3.33 -0.65 -16.59
N PRO A 75 3.57 -1.69 -17.40
CA PRO A 75 2.61 -2.10 -18.42
C PRO A 75 1.22 -2.28 -17.84
N ARG A 76 0.20 -1.88 -18.60
CA ARG A 76 -1.19 -1.81 -18.12
C ARG A 76 -1.74 -3.13 -17.58
N HIS A 77 -1.28 -4.26 -18.11
CA HIS A 77 -1.68 -5.59 -17.63
C HIS A 77 -1.11 -5.90 -16.24
N LEU A 78 0.15 -5.52 -15.97
CA LEU A 78 0.80 -5.70 -14.66
C LEU A 78 0.21 -4.75 -13.61
N ASP A 79 0.02 -3.48 -13.94
CA ASP A 79 -0.67 -2.52 -13.07
C ASP A 79 -2.06 -3.03 -12.66
N TRP A 80 -2.84 -3.50 -13.64
CA TRP A 80 -4.16 -4.05 -13.38
C TRP A 80 -4.13 -5.34 -12.54
N ALA A 81 -3.09 -6.16 -12.69
CA ALA A 81 -2.93 -7.40 -11.91
C ALA A 81 -2.76 -7.08 -10.42
N ILE A 82 -1.93 -6.09 -10.09
CA ILE A 82 -1.70 -5.64 -8.72
C ILE A 82 -2.96 -4.98 -8.16
N ARG A 83 -3.60 -4.07 -8.92
CA ARG A 83 -4.86 -3.44 -8.50
C ARG A 83 -5.96 -4.47 -8.21
N LYS A 84 -6.02 -5.56 -8.99
CA LYS A 84 -6.97 -6.65 -8.77
C LYS A 84 -6.61 -7.46 -7.52
N GLN A 85 -5.34 -7.80 -7.31
CA GLN A 85 -4.88 -8.49 -6.10
C GLN A 85 -5.23 -7.70 -4.83
N CYS A 86 -5.03 -6.39 -4.87
CA CYS A 86 -5.33 -5.47 -3.78
C CYS A 86 -6.84 -5.18 -3.61
N GLY A 87 -7.72 -5.73 -4.45
CA GLY A 87 -9.17 -5.53 -4.37
C GLY A 87 -9.64 -4.14 -4.85
N VAL A 88 -8.78 -3.35 -5.49
CA VAL A 88 -9.13 -2.06 -6.10
C VAL A 88 -9.89 -2.28 -7.42
N ALA A 89 -9.48 -3.30 -8.19
CA ALA A 89 -10.16 -3.71 -9.42
C ALA A 89 -10.93 -5.01 -9.20
N THR A 90 -12.22 -5.03 -9.56
CA THR A 90 -13.10 -6.19 -9.34
C THR A 90 -12.93 -7.31 -10.36
N VAL A 91 -12.60 -6.98 -11.62
CA VAL A 91 -12.59 -7.94 -12.74
C VAL A 91 -11.26 -7.92 -13.48
N TRP A 92 -10.80 -9.10 -13.90
CA TRP A 92 -9.64 -9.22 -14.80
C TRP A 92 -10.05 -8.87 -16.24
N ARG A 93 -9.41 -7.85 -16.82
CA ARG A 93 -9.78 -7.33 -18.15
C ARG A 93 -9.07 -8.01 -19.32
N PHE A 94 -8.03 -8.81 -19.05
CA PHE A 94 -7.15 -9.37 -20.07
C PHE A 94 -7.33 -10.89 -20.19
N ALA A 95 -8.44 -11.34 -20.78
CA ALA A 95 -8.76 -12.77 -20.89
C ALA A 95 -7.71 -13.61 -21.66
N GLN A 96 -6.83 -12.97 -22.44
CA GLN A 96 -5.75 -13.61 -23.18
C GLN A 96 -4.52 -13.93 -22.32
N LEU A 97 -4.39 -13.31 -21.14
CA LEU A 97 -3.23 -13.41 -20.27
C LEU A 97 -3.60 -14.19 -19.00
N ASP A 98 -2.67 -15.03 -18.53
CA ASP A 98 -2.85 -15.76 -17.28
C ASP A 98 -2.62 -14.85 -16.07
N PHE A 99 -3.66 -14.69 -15.24
CA PHE A 99 -3.58 -13.81 -14.08
C PHE A 99 -2.50 -14.23 -13.08
N GLY A 100 -2.26 -15.53 -12.90
CA GLY A 100 -1.27 -16.04 -11.96
C GLY A 100 0.16 -15.66 -12.38
N ALA A 101 0.52 -15.94 -13.63
CA ALA A 101 1.81 -15.61 -14.19
C ALA A 101 2.07 -14.09 -14.22
N GLU A 102 1.09 -13.31 -14.69
CA GLU A 102 1.18 -11.84 -14.75
C GLU A 102 1.31 -11.21 -13.35
N LEU A 103 0.67 -11.78 -12.34
CA LEU A 103 0.78 -11.27 -10.98
C LEU A 103 2.19 -11.47 -10.40
N LEU A 104 2.79 -12.63 -10.63
CA LEU A 104 4.15 -12.91 -10.19
C LEU A 104 5.16 -11.97 -10.87
N ASP A 105 5.00 -11.76 -12.18
CA ASP A 105 5.87 -10.83 -12.92
C ASP A 105 5.66 -9.38 -12.46
N ALA A 106 4.41 -8.97 -12.24
CA ALA A 106 4.07 -7.64 -11.72
C ALA A 106 4.72 -7.38 -10.36
N ARG A 107 4.67 -8.36 -9.44
CA ARG A 107 5.32 -8.24 -8.12
C ARG A 107 6.84 -8.13 -8.25
N ALA A 108 7.48 -8.95 -9.10
CA ALA A 108 8.92 -8.88 -9.31
C ALA A 108 9.36 -7.53 -9.91
N GLN A 109 8.63 -7.03 -10.91
CA GLN A 109 8.92 -5.73 -11.53
C GLN A 109 8.67 -4.57 -10.57
N LEU A 110 7.58 -4.60 -9.81
CA LEU A 110 7.26 -3.57 -8.82
C LEU A 110 8.30 -3.55 -7.71
N GLN A 111 8.68 -4.72 -7.17
CA GLN A 111 9.71 -4.82 -6.14
C GLN A 111 11.05 -4.24 -6.61
N LYS A 112 11.47 -4.52 -7.84
CA LYS A 112 12.69 -3.95 -8.43
C LYS A 112 12.62 -2.42 -8.53
N LYS A 113 11.47 -1.87 -8.89
CA LYS A 113 11.24 -0.42 -8.98
C LYS A 113 11.22 0.25 -7.60
N LEU A 114 10.54 -0.33 -6.63
CA LEU A 114 10.44 0.21 -5.27
C LEU A 114 11.77 0.16 -4.51
N LYS A 115 12.61 -0.86 -4.74
CA LYS A 115 13.97 -0.91 -4.18
C LYS A 115 14.85 0.25 -4.63
N ASN A 116 14.61 0.78 -5.83
CA ASN A 116 15.38 1.89 -6.38
C ASN A 116 14.83 3.28 -5.99
N ASN A 117 13.64 3.35 -5.39
CA ASN A 117 13.02 4.61 -5.01
C ASN A 117 13.42 5.02 -3.58
N ILE A 118 13.84 6.26 -3.40
CA ILE A 118 14.34 6.81 -2.12
C ILE A 118 13.30 6.70 -1.00
N ALA A 119 12.01 6.92 -1.31
CA ALA A 119 10.94 6.90 -0.31
C ALA A 119 10.63 5.49 0.21
N THR A 120 10.70 4.48 -0.66
CA THR A 120 10.32 3.10 -0.33
C THR A 120 11.50 2.20 -0.01
N ARG A 121 12.73 2.63 -0.31
CA ARG A 121 13.96 1.83 -0.08
C ARG A 121 14.18 1.50 1.39
N SER A 122 13.71 2.34 2.32
CA SER A 122 13.77 2.11 3.77
C SER A 122 13.11 0.80 4.20
N PHE A 123 12.09 0.34 3.46
CA PHE A 123 11.39 -0.90 3.77
C PHE A 123 12.15 -2.16 3.30
N PHE A 124 13.09 -2.04 2.36
CA PHE A 124 13.79 -3.17 1.75
C PHE A 124 15.23 -3.38 2.29
N ILE A 125 15.54 -2.86 3.47
CA ILE A 125 16.86 -2.95 4.13
C ILE A 125 17.09 -4.33 4.75
#